data_AF-A0A9X3X4B0-F1
#
_entry.id   AF-A0A9X3X4B0-F1
#
_cell.length_a   1.000
_cell.length_b   1.000
_cell.length_c   1.000
_cell.angle_alpha   90.00
_cell.angle_beta   90.00
_cell.angle_gamma   90.00
#
_symmetry.space_group_name_H-M   'P 1'
#
loop_
_entity.id
_entity.type
_entity.pdbx_description
1 polymer ?
#
loop_
_entity_poly.entity_id
_entity_poly.type
_entity_poly.pdbx_seq_one_letter_code
_entity_poly.pdbx_strand_id
1 'polypeptide(L)'
;MSTHVLPLPLALDPELRERLERIAQAAGRSVSELAGAVLRDFIDENDRQLAAIDAGIAEADAGELLDFEEVRADMHKKMSALSPKR
;
A
#
# COMPACT_ATOMS: atom_id res chain seq x y z
N MET A 1 -15.41 -13.07 -18.23
CA MET A 1 -15.11 -11.77 -18.87
C MET A 1 -13.67 -11.83 -19.34
N SER A 2 -13.39 -11.63 -20.62
CA SER A 2 -12.00 -11.64 -21.11
C SER A 2 -11.31 -10.37 -20.59
N THR A 3 -10.43 -10.51 -19.61
CA THR A 3 -9.60 -9.41 -19.12
C THR A 3 -8.57 -9.10 -20.20
N HIS A 4 -8.86 -8.12 -21.05
CA HIS A 4 -7.90 -7.64 -22.04
C HIS A 4 -6.86 -6.77 -21.34
N VAL A 5 -5.60 -7.18 -21.40
CA VAL A 5 -4.46 -6.38 -20.94
C VAL A 5 -4.15 -5.36 -22.03
N LEU A 6 -4.19 -4.07 -21.68
CA LEU A 6 -3.79 -2.98 -22.58
C LEU A 6 -2.30 -2.68 -22.38
N PRO A 7 -1.50 -2.59 -23.46
CA PRO A 7 -0.09 -2.25 -23.35
C PRO A 7 0.08 -0.79 -22.90
N LEU A 8 0.95 -0.57 -21.93
CA LEU A 8 1.36 0.75 -21.45
C LEU A 8 2.89 0.85 -21.50
N PRO A 9 3.47 1.78 -22.28
CA PRO A 9 4.91 2.04 -22.23
C PRO A 9 5.31 2.58 -20.86
N LEU A 10 6.29 1.94 -20.21
CA LEU A 10 6.83 2.36 -18.92
C LEU A 10 8.26 2.84 -19.10
N ALA A 11 8.55 4.06 -18.66
CA ALA A 11 9.91 4.56 -18.53
C ALA A 11 10.47 4.02 -17.21
N LEU A 12 11.45 3.12 -17.30
CA LEU A 12 12.15 2.55 -16.15
C LEU A 12 13.62 2.94 -16.25
N ASP A 13 14.23 3.27 -15.12
CA ASP A 13 15.68 3.35 -15.06
C ASP A 13 16.30 1.95 -15.32
N PRO A 14 17.56 1.89 -15.78
CA PRO A 14 18.20 0.62 -16.15
C PRO A 14 18.24 -0.40 -15.00
N GLU A 15 18.49 0.05 -13.77
CA GLU A 15 18.62 -0.84 -12.60
C GLU A 15 17.28 -1.48 -12.26
N LEU A 16 16.20 -0.69 -12.24
CA LEU A 16 14.84 -1.20 -12.01
C LEU A 16 14.42 -2.19 -13.10
N ARG A 17 14.73 -1.89 -14.36
CA ARG A 17 14.45 -2.78 -15.49
C ARG A 17 15.16 -4.14 -15.32
N GLU A 18 16.44 -4.13 -15.01
CA GLU A 18 17.22 -5.36 -14.77
C GLU A 18 16.69 -6.16 -13.56
N ARG A 19 16.29 -5.46 -12.48
CA ARG A 19 15.70 -6.11 -11.31
C ARG A 19 14.38 -6.79 -11.66
N LEU A 20 13.53 -6.13 -12.44
CA LEU A 20 12.24 -6.68 -12.87
C LEU A 20 12.43 -7.89 -13.78
N GLU A 21 13.37 -7.84 -14.73
CA GLU A 21 13.72 -8.96 -15.62
C GLU A 21 14.17 -10.19 -14.84
N ARG A 22 15.06 -10.00 -13.85
CA ARG A 22 15.57 -11.09 -13.02
C ARG A 22 14.47 -11.78 -12.21
N ILE A 23 13.58 -11.00 -11.61
CA ILE A 23 12.45 -11.53 -10.83
C ILE A 23 11.47 -12.25 -11.75
N ALA A 24 11.13 -11.66 -12.90
CA ALA A 24 10.23 -12.27 -13.88
C ALA A 24 10.76 -13.63 -14.36
N GLN A 25 12.06 -13.71 -14.65
CA GLN A 25 12.71 -14.95 -15.07
C GLN A 25 12.70 -16.02 -13.97
N ALA A 26 13.04 -15.65 -12.73
CA ALA A 26 12.99 -16.57 -11.59
C ALA A 26 11.56 -17.07 -11.30
N ALA A 27 10.55 -16.23 -11.54
CA ALA A 27 9.14 -16.55 -11.35
C ALA A 27 8.49 -17.26 -12.55
N GLY A 28 9.19 -17.41 -13.68
CA GLY A 28 8.62 -17.99 -14.91
C GLY A 28 7.51 -17.15 -15.53
N ARG A 29 7.53 -15.82 -15.35
CA ARG A 29 6.52 -14.88 -15.86
C ARG A 29 7.13 -13.93 -16.88
N SER A 30 6.32 -13.32 -17.75
CA SER A 30 6.82 -12.22 -18.57
C SER A 30 7.02 -10.95 -17.73
N VAL A 31 7.93 -10.09 -18.16
CA VAL A 31 8.20 -8.78 -17.53
C VAL A 31 6.94 -7.92 -17.47
N SER A 32 6.12 -7.94 -18.54
CA SER A 32 4.88 -7.16 -18.61
C SER A 32 3.83 -7.66 -17.63
N GLU A 33 3.67 -8.99 -17.48
CA GLU A 33 2.75 -9.56 -16.50
C GLU A 33 3.19 -9.26 -15.07
N LEU A 34 4.50 -9.33 -14.78
CA LEU A 34 5.02 -8.99 -13.46
C LEU A 34 4.83 -7.49 -13.17
N ALA A 35 5.16 -6.61 -14.11
CA ALA A 35 4.94 -5.17 -13.98
C ALA A 35 3.47 -4.85 -13.70
N GLY A 36 2.55 -5.44 -14.46
CA GLY A 36 1.12 -5.23 -14.28
C GLY A 36 0.61 -5.71 -12.92
N ALA A 37 1.16 -6.81 -12.38
CA ALA A 37 0.82 -7.28 -11.04
C ALA A 37 1.34 -6.33 -9.96
N VAL A 38 2.61 -5.92 -10.03
CA VAL A 38 3.22 -4.99 -9.07
C VAL A 38 2.50 -3.64 -9.07
N LEU A 39 2.16 -3.11 -10.25
CA LEU A 39 1.41 -1.86 -10.38
C LEU A 39 0.00 -1.97 -9.79
N ARG A 40 -0.68 -3.11 -10.00
CA ARG A 40 -2.00 -3.36 -9.41
C ARG A 40 -1.92 -3.35 -7.88
N ASP A 41 -1.00 -4.13 -7.32
CA ASP A 41 -0.85 -4.22 -5.87
C ASP A 41 -0.52 -2.85 -5.25
N PHE A 42 0.33 -2.06 -5.94
CA PHE A 42 0.63 -0.69 -5.52
C PHE A 42 -0.62 0.19 -5.56
N ILE A 43 -1.37 0.21 -6.68
CA ILE A 43 -2.56 1.06 -6.81
C ILE A 43 -3.63 0.65 -5.79
N ASP A 44 -3.91 -0.65 -5.63
CA ASP A 44 -4.94 -1.15 -4.71
C ASP A 44 -4.63 -0.80 -3.23
N GLU A 45 -3.34 -0.76 -2.85
CA GLU A 45 -2.92 -0.30 -1.53
C GLU A 45 -3.09 1.22 -1.39
N ASN A 46 -2.64 1.99 -2.39
CA ASN A 46 -2.73 3.45 -2.35
C ASN A 46 -4.18 3.93 -2.37
N ASP A 47 -5.06 3.32 -3.17
CA ASP A 47 -6.48 3.68 -3.22
C ASP A 47 -7.16 3.46 -1.85
N ARG A 48 -6.81 2.37 -1.15
CA ARG A 48 -7.32 2.14 0.21
C ARG A 48 -6.82 3.20 1.20
N GLN A 49 -5.55 3.58 1.11
CA GLN A 49 -4.98 4.62 1.98
C GLN A 49 -5.59 5.99 1.71
N LEU A 50 -5.74 6.37 0.44
CA LEU A 50 -6.39 7.62 0.05
C LEU A 50 -7.84 7.67 0.53
N ALA A 51 -8.60 6.60 0.32
CA ALA A 51 -9.98 6.51 0.81
C ALA A 51 -10.07 6.63 2.34
N ALA A 52 -9.12 6.05 3.08
CA ALA A 52 -9.07 6.18 4.54
C ALA A 52 -8.71 7.59 5.00
N ILE A 53 -7.81 8.27 4.27
CA ILE A 53 -7.48 9.68 4.53
C ILE A 53 -8.71 10.57 4.29
N ASP A 54 -9.38 10.41 3.15
CA ASP A 54 -10.56 11.20 2.80
C ASP A 54 -11.69 10.98 3.82
N ALA A 55 -11.90 9.73 4.27
CA ALA A 55 -12.85 9.42 5.33
C ALA A 55 -12.49 10.11 6.65
N GLY A 56 -11.23 10.03 7.09
CA GLY A 56 -10.78 10.68 8.33
C GLY A 56 -10.88 12.21 8.28
N ILE A 57 -10.68 12.84 7.12
CA ILE A 57 -10.93 14.27 6.92
C ILE A 57 -12.42 14.58 7.08
N ALA A 58 -13.30 13.78 6.45
CA ALA A 58 -14.74 13.99 6.53
C ALA A 58 -15.29 13.81 7.97
N GLU A 59 -14.81 12.82 8.70
CA GLU A 59 -15.11 12.60 10.12
C GLU A 59 -14.66 13.79 10.97
N ALA A 60 -13.44 14.30 10.73
CA ALA A 60 -12.92 15.47 11.42
C ALA A 60 -13.75 16.74 11.16
N ASP A 61 -14.12 16.98 9.89
CA ASP A 61 -14.97 18.11 9.50
C ASP A 61 -16.39 18.00 10.09
N ALA A 62 -16.89 16.77 10.30
CA ALA A 62 -18.14 16.50 11.00
C ALA A 62 -18.03 16.62 12.54
N GLY A 63 -16.83 16.83 13.07
CA GLY A 63 -16.56 16.92 14.51
C GLY A 63 -16.45 15.56 15.21
N GLU A 64 -16.35 14.46 14.47
CA GLU A 64 -16.20 13.09 14.97
C GLU A 64 -14.74 12.80 15.36
N LEU A 65 -14.17 13.66 16.19
CA LEU A 65 -12.80 13.53 16.69
C LEU A 65 -12.77 12.90 18.09
N LEU A 66 -11.71 12.15 18.36
CA LEU A 66 -11.43 11.62 19.70
C LEU A 66 -10.61 12.62 20.52
N ASP A 67 -10.81 12.63 21.84
CA ASP A 67 -10.01 13.45 22.75
C ASP A 67 -8.56 12.94 22.79
N PHE A 68 -7.62 13.88 22.79
CA PHE A 68 -6.20 13.57 22.75
C PHE A 68 -5.72 12.73 23.94
N GLU A 69 -6.20 13.01 25.15
CA GLU A 69 -5.76 12.29 26.35
C GLU A 69 -6.30 10.86 26.36
N GLU A 70 -7.52 10.65 25.83
CA GLU A 70 -8.08 9.31 25.65
C GLU A 70 -7.24 8.49 24.67
N VAL A 71 -6.93 9.05 23.49
CA VAL A 71 -6.08 8.39 22.47
C VAL A 71 -4.69 8.06 23.04
N ARG A 72 -4.10 9.01 23.78
CA ARG A 72 -2.78 8.83 24.40
C ARG A 72 -2.76 7.69 25.42
N ALA A 73 -3.75 7.64 26.30
CA ALA A 73 -3.87 6.59 27.31
C ALA A 73 -4.01 5.21 26.66
N ASP A 74 -4.83 5.11 25.61
CA ASP A 74 -5.06 3.87 24.86
C ASP A 74 -3.78 3.40 24.15
N MET A 75 -3.04 4.32 23.54
CA MET A 75 -1.78 3.99 22.86
C MET A 75 -0.72 3.52 23.86
N HIS A 76 -0.59 4.18 25.02
CA HIS A 76 0.33 3.76 26.09
C HIS A 76 0.00 2.35 26.61
N LYS A 77 -1.30 2.03 26.79
CA LYS A 77 -1.75 0.69 27.19
C LYS A 77 -1.37 -0.36 26.14
N LYS A 78 -1.58 -0.10 24.85
CA LYS A 78 -1.22 -1.03 23.76
C LYS A 78 0.29 -1.25 23.69
N MET A 79 1.10 -0.20 23.78
CA MET A 79 2.56 -0.29 23.72
C MET A 79 3.16 -1.04 24.93
N SER A 80 2.58 -0.88 26.13
CA SER A 80 3.04 -1.60 27.32
C SER A 80 2.69 -3.09 27.27
N ALA A 81 1.57 -3.47 26.62
CA ALA A 81 1.20 -4.87 26.40
C ALA A 81 2.08 -5.58 25.36
N LEU A 82 2.65 -4.85 24.41
CA LEU A 82 3.58 -5.37 23.40
C LEU A 82 5.05 -5.43 23.85
N SER A 83 5.38 -4.84 25.00
CA SER A 83 6.74 -4.89 25.53
C SER A 83 6.99 -6.22 26.25
N PRO A 84 7.95 -7.06 25.82
CA PRO A 84 8.32 -8.25 26.58
C PRO A 84 8.89 -7.81 27.93
N LYS A 85 8.32 -8.34 29.03
CA LYS A 85 8.90 -8.18 30.38
C LYS A 85 10.36 -8.64 30.33
N ARG A 86 11.29 -7.70 30.54
CA ARG A 86 12.70 -8.02 30.79
C ARG A 86 12.85 -8.70 32.14
#